data_AF-A0A519QZX4-F1
#
_entry.id   AF-A0A519QZX4-F1
#
_cell.length_a   1.000
_cell.length_b   1.000
_cell.length_c   1.000
_cell.angle_alpha   90.00
_cell.angle_beta   90.00
_cell.angle_gamma   90.00
#
_symmetry.space_group_name_H-M   'P 1'
#
loop_
_entity.id
_entity.type
_entity.pdbx_description
1 polymer ?
#
loop_
_entity_poly.entity_id
_entity_poly.type
_entity_poly.pdbx_seq_one_letter_code
_entity_poly.pdbx_strand_id
1 'polypeptide(L)'
;MQKAIQYMFKVAIKGIVVSCVIMGIMFLLEAIFGRDFTVDADLFKEMGYYVLYGVVLTTINSMFFEYLNNEIEWGNKKYRVLWGVFGSILLTIAGIFMVRMFMSVVINKNRFEAFLTNEQPRFYVIALIITMVVTLFFHVIYFYKKA
;
A
#
# COMPACT_ATOMS: atom_id res chain seq x y z
N MET A 1 21.11 7.12 -12.82
CA MET A 1 19.98 6.31 -13.35
C MET A 1 20.02 4.85 -12.88
N GLN A 2 21.13 4.11 -13.05
CA GLN A 2 21.20 2.68 -12.68
C GLN A 2 20.90 2.37 -11.19
N LYS A 3 21.38 3.21 -10.26
CA LYS A 3 21.08 3.06 -8.81
C LYS A 3 19.60 3.25 -8.46
N ALA A 4 18.90 4.16 -9.14
CA ALA A 4 17.48 4.43 -8.91
C ALA A 4 16.61 3.25 -9.39
N ILE A 5 16.92 2.68 -10.56
CA ILE A 5 16.23 1.50 -11.09
C ILE A 5 16.39 0.30 -10.14
N GLN A 6 17.61 0.06 -9.65
CA GLN A 6 17.87 -1.00 -8.68
C GLN A 6 17.11 -0.79 -7.36
N TYR A 7 16.98 0.45 -6.90
CA TYR A 7 16.20 0.77 -5.72
C TYR A 7 14.71 0.49 -5.92
N MET A 8 14.12 1.02 -7.00
CA MET A 8 12.71 0.79 -7.34
C MET A 8 12.38 -0.69 -7.45
N PHE A 9 13.27 -1.48 -8.08
CA PHE A 9 13.10 -2.92 -8.18
C PHE A 9 13.10 -3.62 -6.82
N LYS A 10 14.04 -3.25 -5.92
CA LYS A 10 14.07 -3.78 -4.54
C LYS A 10 12.81 -3.42 -3.76
N VAL A 11 12.31 -2.21 -3.91
CA VAL A 11 11.09 -1.75 -3.26
C VAL A 11 9.85 -2.46 -3.80
N ALA A 12 9.79 -2.68 -5.11
CA ALA A 12 8.72 -3.47 -5.73
C ALA A 12 8.71 -4.91 -5.20
N ILE A 13 9.85 -5.58 -5.09
CA ILE A 13 9.94 -6.92 -4.48
C ILE A 13 9.42 -6.92 -3.04
N LYS A 14 9.82 -5.93 -2.23
CA LYS A 14 9.29 -5.80 -0.87
C LYS A 14 7.76 -5.64 -0.88
N GLY A 15 7.25 -4.82 -1.80
CA GLY A 15 5.81 -4.62 -1.99
C GLY A 15 5.08 -5.91 -2.34
N ILE A 16 5.65 -6.76 -3.20
CA ILE A 16 5.11 -8.09 -3.53
C ILE A 16 5.06 -8.97 -2.28
N VAL A 17 6.16 -9.06 -1.53
CA VAL A 17 6.22 -9.88 -0.30
C VAL A 17 5.17 -9.41 0.70
N VAL A 18 5.07 -8.09 0.92
CA VAL A 18 4.07 -7.48 1.79
C VAL A 18 2.65 -7.82 1.33
N SER A 19 2.35 -7.66 0.03
CA SER A 19 1.03 -8.01 -0.48
C SER A 19 0.70 -9.49 -0.32
N CYS A 20 1.66 -10.40 -0.50
CA CYS A 20 1.41 -11.83 -0.32
C CYS A 20 1.04 -12.16 1.14
N VAL A 21 1.71 -11.51 2.10
CA VAL A 21 1.39 -11.67 3.52
C VAL A 21 0.00 -11.12 3.83
N ILE A 22 -0.32 -9.91 3.37
CA ILE A 22 -1.65 -9.29 3.56
C ILE A 22 -2.73 -10.16 2.94
N MET A 23 -2.54 -10.57 1.68
CA MET A 23 -3.47 -11.43 0.95
C MET A 23 -3.72 -12.74 1.70
N GLY A 24 -2.66 -13.40 2.19
CA GLY A 24 -2.80 -14.63 2.98
C GLY A 24 -3.61 -14.41 4.27
N ILE A 25 -3.38 -13.31 4.98
CA ILE A 25 -4.17 -12.95 6.17
C ILE A 25 -5.63 -12.69 5.80
N MET A 26 -5.89 -11.93 4.73
CA MET A 26 -7.26 -11.59 4.32
C MET A 26 -8.03 -12.82 3.85
N PHE A 27 -7.42 -13.69 3.05
CA PHE A 27 -8.05 -14.95 2.63
C PHE A 27 -8.33 -15.87 3.82
N LEU A 28 -7.43 -15.93 4.80
CA LEU A 28 -7.66 -16.70 6.02
C LEU A 28 -8.83 -16.13 6.84
N LEU A 29 -8.91 -14.81 6.99
CA LEU A 29 -10.05 -14.17 7.66
C LEU A 29 -11.36 -14.46 6.93
N GLU A 30 -11.39 -14.31 5.61
CA GLU A 30 -12.58 -14.59 4.79
C GLU A 30 -13.00 -16.06 4.86
N ALA A 31 -12.06 -17.00 4.87
CA ALA A 31 -12.33 -18.42 5.08
C ALA A 31 -13.00 -18.67 6.44
N ILE A 32 -12.52 -18.02 7.50
CA ILE A 32 -13.11 -18.11 8.85
C ILE A 32 -14.54 -17.54 8.86
N PHE A 33 -14.80 -16.49 8.09
CA PHE A 33 -16.14 -15.92 7.91
C PHE A 33 -17.04 -16.71 6.94
N GLY A 34 -16.56 -17.86 6.44
CA GLY A 34 -17.36 -18.77 5.62
C GLY A 34 -17.34 -18.47 4.12
N ARG A 35 -16.34 -17.72 3.61
CA ARG A 35 -16.12 -17.58 2.17
C ARG A 35 -15.63 -18.90 1.59
N ASP A 36 -16.34 -19.42 0.59
CA ASP A 36 -15.87 -20.51 -0.25
C ASP A 36 -14.90 -19.99 -1.31
N PHE A 37 -13.81 -20.72 -1.54
CA PHE A 37 -12.79 -20.38 -2.53
C PHE A 37 -12.89 -21.31 -3.74
N THR A 38 -13.13 -20.71 -4.90
CA THR A 38 -13.05 -21.37 -6.21
C THR A 38 -11.78 -20.91 -6.92
N VAL A 39 -11.00 -21.85 -7.45
CA VAL A 39 -9.79 -21.51 -8.23
C VAL A 39 -10.21 -21.16 -9.65
N ASP A 40 -10.54 -19.90 -9.86
CA ASP A 40 -11.00 -19.35 -11.13
C ASP A 40 -10.27 -18.04 -11.49
N ALA A 41 -10.62 -17.48 -12.64
CA ALA A 41 -10.04 -16.23 -13.12
C ALA A 41 -10.31 -15.04 -12.19
N ASP A 42 -11.42 -15.05 -11.44
CA ASP A 42 -11.78 -13.98 -10.53
C ASP A 42 -10.90 -14.01 -9.28
N LEU A 43 -10.58 -15.21 -8.75
CA LEU A 43 -9.60 -15.36 -7.68
C LEU A 43 -8.22 -14.84 -8.09
N PHE A 44 -7.73 -15.19 -9.30
CA PHE A 44 -6.45 -14.67 -9.78
C PHE A 44 -6.46 -13.14 -9.98
N LYS A 45 -7.59 -12.59 -10.41
CA LYS A 45 -7.78 -11.15 -10.55
C LYS A 45 -7.72 -10.44 -9.20
N GLU A 46 -8.37 -11.01 -8.18
CA GLU A 46 -8.31 -10.52 -6.80
C GLU A 46 -6.89 -10.57 -6.22
N MET A 47 -6.18 -11.69 -6.41
CA MET A 47 -4.76 -11.80 -6.02
C MET A 47 -3.92 -10.71 -6.70
N GLY A 48 -4.16 -10.45 -7.99
CA GLY A 48 -3.52 -9.38 -8.73
C GLY A 48 -3.80 -7.99 -8.13
N TYR A 49 -4.99 -7.76 -7.60
CA TYR A 49 -5.33 -6.51 -6.91
C TYR A 49 -4.55 -6.34 -5.60
N TYR A 50 -4.42 -7.39 -4.79
CA TYR A 50 -3.58 -7.34 -3.59
C TYR A 50 -2.13 -6.99 -3.92
N VAL A 51 -1.56 -7.61 -4.96
CA VAL A 51 -0.19 -7.33 -5.42
C VAL A 51 -0.07 -5.89 -5.92
N LEU A 52 -1.02 -5.41 -6.73
CA LEU A 52 -1.03 -4.03 -7.22
C LEU A 52 -1.04 -3.02 -6.07
N TYR A 53 -1.93 -3.20 -5.09
CA TYR A 53 -1.97 -2.36 -3.89
C TYR A 53 -0.64 -2.38 -3.13
N GLY A 54 -0.13 -3.56 -2.81
CA GLY A 54 1.08 -3.69 -1.99
C GLY A 54 2.29 -3.06 -2.67
N VAL A 55 2.48 -3.30 -3.97
CA VAL A 55 3.59 -2.72 -4.73
C VAL A 55 3.51 -1.20 -4.80
N VAL A 56 2.34 -0.66 -5.19
CA VAL A 56 2.19 0.79 -5.37
C VAL A 56 2.32 1.52 -4.03
N LEU A 57 1.60 1.07 -3.00
CA LEU A 57 1.61 1.74 -1.69
C LEU A 57 2.95 1.60 -0.97
N THR A 58 3.62 0.45 -1.08
CA THR A 58 4.98 0.27 -0.53
C THR A 58 5.96 1.19 -1.25
N THR A 59 5.83 1.36 -2.56
CA THR A 59 6.69 2.26 -3.35
C THR A 59 6.51 3.71 -2.93
N ILE A 60 5.26 4.19 -2.90
CA ILE A 60 4.94 5.57 -2.50
C ILE A 60 5.46 5.86 -1.08
N ASN A 61 5.16 4.99 -0.12
CA ASN A 61 5.59 5.19 1.27
C ASN A 61 7.11 5.11 1.41
N SER A 62 7.78 4.14 0.78
CA SER A 62 9.24 4.01 0.87
C SER A 62 9.97 5.23 0.30
N MET A 63 9.53 5.71 -0.87
CA MET A 63 10.11 6.91 -1.48
C MET A 63 9.88 8.15 -0.62
N PHE A 64 8.67 8.31 -0.07
CA PHE A 64 8.37 9.43 0.82
C PHE A 64 9.24 9.43 2.08
N PHE A 65 9.36 8.30 2.77
CA PHE A 65 10.18 8.22 3.97
C PHE A 65 11.66 8.34 3.67
N GLU A 66 12.13 7.88 2.51
CA GLU A 66 13.51 8.09 2.10
C GLU A 66 13.82 9.58 1.88
N TYR A 67 12.95 10.29 1.14
CA TYR A 67 13.04 11.74 0.97
C TYR A 67 13.04 12.47 2.31
N LEU A 68 12.09 12.14 3.19
CA LEU A 68 11.95 12.73 4.52
C LEU A 68 13.20 12.51 5.40
N ASN A 69 13.88 11.38 5.24
CA ASN A 69 15.01 10.99 6.08
C ASN A 69 16.37 11.43 5.54
N ASN A 70 16.52 11.56 4.22
CA ASN A 70 17.81 11.83 3.58
C ASN A 70 17.95 13.27 3.06
N GLU A 71 16.85 13.94 2.71
CA GLU A 71 16.89 15.26 2.07
C GLU A 71 16.47 16.41 2.99
N ILE A 72 15.85 16.10 4.13
CA ILE A 72 15.38 17.12 5.09
C ILE A 72 16.20 17.05 6.38
N GLU A 73 16.90 18.14 6.68
CA GLU A 73 17.54 18.35 7.98
C GLU A 73 16.50 18.84 8.99
N TRP A 74 16.12 17.94 9.90
CA TRP A 74 15.13 18.23 10.93
C TRP A 74 15.76 18.95 12.12
N GLY A 75 15.52 20.25 12.26
CA GLY A 75 15.95 20.99 13.45
C GLY A 75 15.29 20.51 14.76
N ASN A 76 14.07 19.99 14.70
CA ASN A 76 13.37 19.41 15.86
C ASN A 76 12.74 18.05 15.51
N LYS A 77 13.06 17.03 16.33
CA LYS A 77 12.56 15.66 16.19
C LYS A 77 11.02 15.57 16.19
N LYS A 78 10.31 16.48 16.87
CA LYS A 78 8.83 16.51 16.89
C LYS A 78 8.25 16.86 15.52
N TYR A 79 8.83 17.82 14.80
CA TYR A 79 8.35 18.19 13.46
C TYR A 79 8.57 17.08 12.45
N ARG A 80 9.66 16.32 12.57
CA ARG A 80 9.94 15.15 11.73
C ARG A 80 8.82 14.11 11.81
N VAL A 81 8.41 13.77 13.03
CA VAL A 81 7.37 12.78 13.27
C VAL A 81 6.02 13.30 12.76
N LEU A 82 5.68 14.56 13.04
CA LEU A 82 4.41 15.15 12.63
C LEU A 82 4.27 15.15 11.09
N TRP A 83 5.25 15.69 10.38
CA TRP A 83 5.23 15.74 8.92
C TRP A 83 5.34 14.35 8.28
N GLY A 84 6.08 13.43 8.89
CA GLY A 84 6.14 12.05 8.45
C GLY A 84 4.78 11.35 8.51
N VAL A 85 4.07 11.47 9.64
CA VAL A 85 2.73 10.86 9.80
C VAL A 85 1.71 11.52 8.88
N PHE A 86 1.59 12.85 8.89
CA PHE A 86 0.60 13.53 8.05
C PHE A 86 0.87 13.36 6.55
N GLY A 87 2.13 13.51 6.12
CA GLY A 87 2.50 13.36 4.72
C GLY A 87 2.31 11.93 4.22
N SER A 88 2.68 10.92 5.01
CA SER A 88 2.48 9.51 4.61
C SER A 88 1.00 9.14 4.49
N ILE A 89 0.14 9.65 5.39
CA ILE A 89 -1.31 9.43 5.30
C ILE A 89 -1.87 10.05 4.02
N LEU A 90 -1.55 11.33 3.74
CA LEU A 90 -2.04 12.02 2.54
C LEU A 90 -1.58 11.33 1.26
N LEU A 91 -0.29 10.96 1.18
CA LEU A 91 0.24 10.23 0.02
C LEU A 91 -0.35 8.83 -0.11
N THR A 92 -0.62 8.15 1.00
CA THR A 92 -1.28 6.84 0.97
C THR A 92 -2.70 6.96 0.44
N ILE A 93 -3.47 7.96 0.89
CA ILE A 93 -4.82 8.21 0.36
C ILE A 93 -4.78 8.51 -1.14
N ALA A 94 -3.84 9.35 -1.59
CA ALA A 94 -3.64 9.62 -3.01
C ALA A 94 -3.25 8.36 -3.80
N GLY A 95 -2.36 7.53 -3.25
CA GLY A 95 -1.97 6.24 -3.82
C GLY A 95 -3.15 5.27 -3.94
N ILE A 96 -3.99 5.17 -2.91
CA ILE A 96 -5.22 4.36 -2.93
C ILE A 96 -6.15 4.85 -4.03
N PHE A 97 -6.35 6.16 -4.14
CA PHE A 97 -7.16 6.74 -5.22
C PHE A 97 -6.64 6.31 -6.59
N MET A 98 -5.33 6.44 -6.83
CA MET A 98 -4.72 6.07 -8.11
C MET A 98 -4.86 4.58 -8.42
N VAL A 99 -4.64 3.71 -7.44
CA VAL A 99 -4.80 2.25 -7.60
C VAL A 99 -6.25 1.90 -7.93
N ARG A 100 -7.22 2.48 -7.22
CA ARG A 100 -8.65 2.22 -7.47
C ARG A 100 -9.12 2.75 -8.83
N MET A 101 -8.66 3.94 -9.20
CA MET A 101 -8.91 4.50 -10.52
C MET A 101 -8.35 3.59 -11.61
N PHE A 102 -7.10 3.12 -11.45
CA PHE A 102 -6.46 2.21 -12.41
C PHE A 102 -7.22 0.89 -12.53
N MET A 103 -7.60 0.26 -11.41
CA MET A 103 -8.38 -0.98 -11.44
C MET A 103 -9.75 -0.79 -12.10
N SER A 104 -10.47 0.28 -11.78
CA SER A 104 -11.81 0.52 -12.33
C SER A 104 -11.76 0.87 -13.82
N VAL A 105 -10.93 1.83 -14.20
CA VAL A 105 -10.92 2.39 -15.56
C VAL A 105 -10.09 1.54 -16.52
N VAL A 106 -8.89 1.11 -16.10
CA VAL A 106 -7.94 0.43 -16.99
C VAL A 106 -8.20 -1.07 -17.04
N ILE A 107 -8.38 -1.71 -15.88
CA ILE A 107 -8.56 -3.17 -15.77
C ILE A 107 -10.02 -3.55 -16.04
N ASN A 108 -10.97 -2.93 -15.34
CA ASN A 108 -12.39 -3.25 -15.44
C ASN A 108 -13.11 -2.54 -16.59
N LYS A 109 -12.41 -1.66 -17.33
CA LYS A 109 -12.93 -0.94 -18.50
C LYS A 109 -14.17 -0.08 -18.19
N ASN A 110 -14.33 0.36 -16.93
CA ASN A 110 -15.39 1.28 -16.55
C ASN A 110 -15.08 2.70 -17.04
N ARG A 111 -16.12 3.52 -17.22
CA ARG A 111 -15.93 4.96 -17.46
C ARG A 111 -15.39 5.66 -16.21
N PHE A 112 -14.58 6.69 -16.41
CA PHE A 112 -14.03 7.50 -15.30
C PHE A 112 -15.12 8.13 -14.43
N GLU A 113 -16.21 8.60 -15.05
CA GLU A 113 -17.38 9.12 -14.33
C GLU A 113 -18.04 8.06 -13.44
N ALA A 114 -18.11 6.81 -13.93
CA ALA A 114 -18.65 5.70 -13.16
C ALA A 114 -17.74 5.35 -11.96
N PHE A 115 -16.42 5.47 -12.13
CA PHE A 115 -15.48 5.34 -11.00
C PHE A 115 -15.79 6.41 -9.94
N LEU A 116 -15.76 7.70 -10.32
CA LEU A 116 -15.98 8.81 -9.37
C LEU A 116 -17.32 8.73 -8.64
N THR A 117 -18.39 8.29 -9.31
CA THR A 117 -19.73 8.18 -8.72
C THR A 117 -19.83 7.03 -7.72
N ASN A 118 -19.02 5.98 -7.89
CA ASN A 118 -19.00 4.81 -7.00
C ASN A 118 -17.96 4.92 -5.87
N GLU A 119 -17.30 6.07 -5.74
CA GLU A 119 -16.31 6.29 -4.68
C GLU A 119 -16.98 6.34 -3.31
N GLN A 120 -16.43 5.55 -2.38
CA GLN A 120 -16.88 5.52 -0.99
C GLN A 120 -15.70 5.68 -0.04
N PRO A 121 -15.83 6.48 1.04
CA PRO A 121 -14.78 6.65 2.04
C PRO A 121 -14.29 5.34 2.65
N ARG A 122 -15.17 4.33 2.75
CA ARG A 122 -14.85 3.00 3.31
C ARG A 122 -13.64 2.36 2.64
N PHE A 123 -13.53 2.46 1.31
CA PHE A 123 -12.43 1.85 0.57
C PHE A 123 -11.07 2.45 0.94
N TYR A 124 -11.05 3.76 1.20
CA TYR A 124 -9.85 4.47 1.65
C TYR A 124 -9.49 4.15 3.09
N VAL A 125 -10.49 4.14 3.96
CA VAL A 125 -10.29 3.88 5.40
C VAL A 125 -9.75 2.47 5.61
N ILE A 126 -10.32 1.45 4.97
CA ILE A 126 -9.85 0.07 5.10
C ILE A 126 -8.40 -0.07 4.61
N ALA A 127 -8.10 0.41 3.40
CA ALA A 127 -6.76 0.33 2.84
C ALA A 127 -5.73 1.13 3.66
N LEU A 128 -6.13 2.28 4.20
CA LEU A 128 -5.28 3.10 5.06
C LEU A 128 -5.00 2.40 6.40
N ILE A 129 -6.00 1.77 7.02
CA ILE A 129 -5.81 0.98 8.26
C ILE A 129 -4.82 -0.17 8.01
N ILE A 130 -5.01 -0.93 6.92
CA ILE A 130 -4.09 -2.02 6.55
C ILE A 130 -2.67 -1.46 6.39
N THR A 131 -2.51 -0.35 5.68
CA THR A 131 -1.20 0.29 5.47
C THR A 131 -0.57 0.75 6.78
N MET A 132 -1.34 1.35 7.69
CA MET A 132 -0.84 1.76 9.01
C MET A 132 -0.38 0.56 9.84
N VAL A 133 -1.15 -0.52 9.86
CA VAL A 133 -0.79 -1.77 10.56
C VAL A 133 0.52 -2.32 10.00
N VAL A 134 0.66 -2.40 8.69
CA VAL A 134 1.88 -2.87 8.01
C VAL A 134 3.08 -1.99 8.35
N THR A 135 2.93 -0.66 8.26
CA THR A 135 3.99 0.29 8.62
C THR A 135 4.41 0.14 10.08
N LEU A 136 3.46 -0.07 11.00
CA LEU A 136 3.76 -0.31 12.42
C LEU A 136 4.56 -1.60 12.62
N PHE A 137 4.18 -2.70 11.96
CA PHE A 137 4.93 -3.96 12.00
C PHE A 137 6.37 -3.78 11.52
N PHE A 138 6.59 -3.06 10.42
CA PHE A 138 7.94 -2.77 9.94
C PHE A 138 8.75 -1.91 10.91
N HIS A 139 8.12 -0.92 11.54
CA HIS A 139 8.78 -0.11 12.57
C HIS A 139 9.21 -0.95 13.77
N VAL A 140 8.34 -1.85 14.25
CA VAL A 140 8.67 -2.74 15.38
C VAL A 140 9.82 -3.68 15.02
N ILE A 141 9.74 -4.39 13.89
CA ILE A 141 10.80 -5.32 13.45
C ILE A 141 12.13 -4.60 13.28
N TYR A 142 12.12 -3.41 12.66
CA TYR A 142 13.33 -2.65 12.42
C TYR A 142 13.90 -2.04 13.71
N PHE A 143 13.05 -1.65 14.66
CA PHE A 143 13.45 -1.19 15.99
C PHE A 143 14.15 -2.32 16.77
N TYR A 144 13.56 -3.51 16.81
CA TYR A 144 14.16 -4.68 17.48
C TYR A 144 15.47 -5.12 16.83
N LYS A 145 15.61 -5.02 15.51
CA LYS A 145 16.88 -5.36 14.84
C LYS A 145 18.02 -4.38 15.17
N LYS A 146 17.70 -3.18 15.64
CA LYS A 146 18.68 -2.14 16.02
C LYS A 146 18.94 -2.07 17.54
N ALA A 147 18.16 -2.77 18.35
CA ALA A 147 18.35 -2.90 19.79
C ALA A 147 19.30 -4.07 20.09
#